data_AF-A0A453FPB5-F1
#
_entry.id   AF-A0A453FPB5-F1
#
_cell.length_a   1.000
_cell.length_b   1.000
_cell.length_c   1.000
_cell.angle_alpha   90.00
_cell.angle_beta   90.00
_cell.angle_gamma   90.00
#
_symmetry.space_group_name_H-M   'P 1'
#
loop_
_entity.id
_entity.type
_entity.pdbx_description
1 polymer ?
#
loop_
_entity_poly.entity_id
_entity_poly.type
_entity_poly.pdbx_seq_one_letter_code
_entity_poly.pdbx_strand_id
1 'polypeptide(L)'
;AGTGNGMAKSLLHAASETCSVSDAVFAIIRGHKQALDVCTIAQGEKIVFSVLSTTWGLVADVDIESEKYRWMGSARFDFYALVRIMNLRRYRGSVHFVPAPGYEAYGDPVKQSETPIVEQNGESRVCSYQGPRAEFQGSDWRSIDGPFVGVCVYNVPWAAENAMAAPEAKFSDGYMDAVILKDCPKADLLALLLKMSDGSYVKSPHVTYLKVKSFRLSPGQLVEDPKRGGIVDVDGEVVARGEGTYGMNQDQYLMAYGPSVQLTVHQGLATVYRPK
;
A
#
# COMPACT_ATOMS: atom_id res chain seq x y z
N ALA A 1 11.47 17.74 -4.08
CA ALA A 1 12.21 17.46 -2.84
C ALA A 1 11.21 17.35 -1.71
N GLY A 2 11.21 16.20 -1.03
CA GLY A 2 10.38 15.87 0.14
C GLY A 2 11.10 14.82 0.98
N THR A 3 10.51 14.37 2.09
CA THR A 3 11.13 13.37 2.99
C THR A 3 10.80 11.92 2.62
N GLY A 4 9.70 11.69 1.90
CA GLY A 4 9.34 10.40 1.31
C GLY A 4 9.53 10.42 -0.20
N ASN A 5 10.64 9.86 -0.69
CA ASN A 5 10.93 9.78 -2.13
C ASN A 5 11.04 8.31 -2.60
N GLY A 6 10.14 7.43 -2.14
CA GLY A 6 10.18 5.99 -2.42
C GLY A 6 10.27 5.65 -3.91
N MET A 7 9.50 6.34 -4.76
CA MET A 7 9.56 6.19 -6.21
C MET A 7 10.95 6.50 -6.78
N ALA A 8 11.51 7.68 -6.45
CA ALA A 8 12.84 8.06 -6.94
C ALA A 8 13.94 7.11 -6.42
N LYS A 9 13.85 6.73 -5.14
CA LYS A 9 14.75 5.74 -4.53
C LYS A 9 14.69 4.40 -5.26
N SER A 10 13.50 3.92 -5.60
CA SER A 10 13.30 2.68 -6.34
C SER A 10 13.95 2.73 -7.71
N LEU A 11 13.72 3.80 -8.47
CA LEU A 11 14.27 3.98 -9.81
C LEU A 11 15.80 4.05 -9.81
N LEU A 12 16.38 4.81 -8.89
CA LEU A 12 17.83 4.99 -8.77
C LEU A 12 18.52 3.73 -8.25
N HIS A 13 17.92 3.07 -7.24
CA HIS A 13 18.45 1.83 -6.71
C HIS A 13 18.47 0.70 -7.75
N ALA A 14 17.45 0.60 -8.60
CA ALA A 14 17.41 -0.39 -9.68
C ALA A 14 18.57 -0.24 -10.68
N ALA A 15 19.12 0.97 -10.82
CA ALA A 15 20.30 1.27 -11.62
C ALA A 15 21.62 1.26 -10.82
N SER A 16 21.59 0.84 -9.55
CA SER A 16 22.73 0.93 -8.62
C SER A 16 23.27 2.36 -8.44
N GLU A 17 22.42 3.37 -8.61
CA GLU A 17 22.76 4.78 -8.40
C GLU A 17 22.36 5.24 -6.99
N THR A 18 23.01 6.31 -6.53
CA THR A 18 22.66 6.96 -5.27
C THR A 18 21.33 7.70 -5.38
N CYS A 19 20.56 7.74 -4.29
CA CYS A 19 19.31 8.50 -4.27
C CYS A 19 19.58 9.99 -4.07
N SER A 20 20.06 10.69 -5.11
CA SER A 20 20.30 12.13 -5.06
C SER A 20 19.41 12.89 -6.05
N VAL A 21 19.15 14.16 -5.75
CA VAL A 21 18.43 15.07 -6.67
C VAL A 21 19.19 15.20 -7.99
N SER A 22 20.52 15.25 -7.94
CA SER A 22 21.37 15.34 -9.13
C SER A 22 21.19 14.14 -10.05
N ASP A 23 21.22 12.92 -9.49
CA ASP A 23 21.07 11.69 -10.27
C ASP A 23 19.68 11.59 -10.91
N ALA A 24 18.64 11.97 -10.17
CA ALA A 24 17.28 12.06 -10.72
C ALA A 24 17.18 13.07 -11.88
N VAL A 25 17.82 14.24 -11.76
CA VAL A 25 17.85 15.25 -12.84
C VAL A 25 18.63 14.72 -14.05
N PHE A 26 19.77 14.06 -13.84
CA PHE A 26 20.53 13.45 -14.92
C PHE A 26 19.75 12.34 -15.63
N ALA A 27 19.01 11.51 -14.89
CA ALA A 27 18.13 10.49 -15.47
C ALA A 27 17.08 11.11 -16.41
N ILE A 28 16.47 12.23 -15.99
CA ILE A 28 15.51 12.98 -16.81
C ILE A 28 16.19 13.53 -18.08
N ILE A 29 17.35 14.20 -17.94
CA ILE A 29 18.09 14.79 -19.07
C ILE A 29 18.50 13.74 -20.09
N ARG A 30 18.95 12.56 -19.63
CA ARG A 30 19.33 11.44 -20.51
C ARG A 30 18.14 10.87 -21.28
N GLY A 31 16.92 11.03 -20.75
CA GLY A 31 15.68 10.69 -21.47
C GLY A 31 15.40 9.20 -21.61
N HIS A 32 16.11 8.33 -20.87
CA HIS A 32 15.77 6.91 -20.82
C HIS A 32 14.43 6.72 -20.11
N LYS A 33 13.57 5.89 -20.70
CA LYS A 33 12.19 5.68 -20.24
C LYS A 33 11.99 4.23 -19.82
N GLN A 34 11.07 4.01 -18.89
CA GLN A 34 10.51 2.69 -18.60
C GLN A 34 9.01 2.78 -18.35
N ALA A 35 8.32 1.67 -18.63
CA ALA A 35 6.92 1.49 -18.28
C ALA A 35 6.78 1.34 -16.76
N LEU A 36 5.67 1.88 -16.23
CA LEU A 36 5.31 1.83 -14.83
C LEU A 36 3.84 1.42 -14.67
N ASP A 37 3.59 0.46 -13.79
CA ASP A 37 2.28 0.01 -13.38
C ASP A 37 1.61 1.07 -12.53
N VAL A 38 0.33 1.30 -12.82
CA VAL A 38 -0.52 2.21 -12.05
C VAL A 38 -1.59 1.37 -11.36
N CYS A 39 -1.74 1.55 -10.06
CA CYS A 39 -2.84 0.96 -9.31
C CYS A 39 -4.04 1.91 -9.32
N THR A 40 -5.22 1.38 -9.62
CA THR A 40 -6.49 2.08 -9.45
C THR A 40 -7.13 1.65 -8.15
N ILE A 41 -7.40 2.62 -7.28
CA ILE A 41 -8.08 2.45 -6.01
C ILE A 41 -9.50 2.98 -6.17
N ALA A 42 -10.50 2.12 -6.00
CA ALA A 42 -11.91 2.44 -6.22
C ALA A 42 -12.77 2.10 -4.99
N GLN A 43 -13.73 2.98 -4.70
CA GLN A 43 -14.80 2.74 -3.73
C GLN A 43 -16.09 3.42 -4.22
N GLY A 44 -17.07 2.63 -4.65
CA GLY A 44 -18.24 3.14 -5.35
C GLY A 44 -17.86 3.89 -6.63
N GLU A 45 -18.36 5.11 -6.80
CA GLU A 45 -18.03 5.98 -7.95
C GLU A 45 -16.68 6.70 -7.80
N LYS A 46 -16.01 6.57 -6.65
CA LYS A 46 -14.81 7.33 -6.33
C LYS A 46 -13.55 6.55 -6.71
N ILE A 47 -12.66 7.18 -7.46
CA ILE A 47 -11.47 6.55 -8.04
C ILE A 47 -10.23 7.41 -7.78
N VAL A 48 -9.14 6.77 -7.35
CA VAL A 48 -7.78 7.36 -7.22
C VAL A 48 -6.80 6.47 -7.98
N PHE A 49 -5.76 7.09 -8.52
CA PHE A 49 -4.63 6.38 -9.11
C PHE A 49 -3.42 6.50 -8.20
N SER A 50 -2.71 5.39 -8.00
CA SER A 50 -1.49 5.28 -7.22
C SER A 50 -0.37 4.71 -8.07
N VAL A 51 0.84 5.21 -7.83
CA VAL A 51 2.06 4.70 -8.45
C VAL A 51 3.04 4.12 -7.45
N LEU A 52 2.82 4.37 -6.15
CA LEU A 52 3.74 3.96 -5.08
C LEU A 52 3.11 2.90 -4.19
N SER A 53 2.09 3.25 -3.41
CA SER A 53 1.53 2.37 -2.38
C SER A 53 0.15 2.74 -1.87
N THR A 54 -0.57 1.75 -1.36
CA THR A 54 -1.72 1.94 -0.46
C THR A 54 -1.40 1.29 0.89
N THR A 55 -1.60 2.01 1.99
CA THR A 55 -1.25 1.55 3.34
C THR A 55 -2.42 1.67 4.31
N TRP A 56 -2.49 0.73 5.25
CA TRP A 56 -3.45 0.72 6.35
C TRP A 56 -2.84 0.10 7.60
N GLY A 57 -3.18 0.64 8.77
CA GLY A 57 -2.63 0.21 10.06
C GLY A 57 -1.31 0.89 10.39
N LEU A 58 -0.34 0.15 10.95
CA LEU A 58 0.90 0.70 11.50
C LEU A 58 1.64 1.66 10.54
N VAL A 59 1.78 1.30 9.26
CA VAL A 59 2.50 2.13 8.29
C VAL A 59 1.75 3.42 8.00
N ALA A 60 0.43 3.37 7.79
CA ALA A 60 -0.41 4.55 7.57
C ALA A 60 -0.41 5.48 8.80
N ASP A 61 -0.51 4.90 10.00
CA ASP A 61 -0.40 5.64 11.26
C ASP A 61 0.96 6.35 11.34
N VAL A 62 2.05 5.68 10.95
CA VAL A 62 3.38 6.28 10.94
C VAL A 62 3.50 7.38 9.91
N ASP A 63 3.03 7.18 8.68
CA ASP A 63 3.16 8.17 7.63
C ASP A 63 2.45 9.48 8.00
N ILE A 64 1.21 9.35 8.46
CA ILE A 64 0.31 10.48 8.69
C ILE A 64 0.49 11.10 10.08
N GLU A 65 0.56 10.32 11.17
CA GLU A 65 0.67 10.90 12.51
C GLU A 65 2.09 11.46 12.78
N SER A 66 3.11 11.04 12.02
CA SER A 66 4.48 11.60 12.14
C SER A 66 4.65 12.95 11.44
N GLU A 67 3.66 13.42 10.68
CA GLU A 67 3.70 14.72 10.00
C GLU A 67 3.94 15.91 10.93
N LYS A 68 3.50 15.82 12.19
CA LYS A 68 3.78 16.81 13.23
C LYS A 68 5.27 16.93 13.58
N TYR A 69 6.08 15.97 13.15
CA TYR A 69 7.54 15.95 13.26
C TYR A 69 8.24 16.17 11.92
N ARG A 70 7.58 16.85 10.95
CA ARG A 70 8.20 17.21 9.65
C ARG A 70 9.56 17.91 9.78
N TRP A 71 9.80 18.61 10.88
CA TRP A 71 11.10 19.25 11.19
C TRP A 71 12.26 18.25 11.34
N MET A 72 11.99 16.97 11.62
CA MET A 72 13.00 15.90 11.73
C MET A 72 13.43 15.32 10.37
N GLY A 73 12.86 15.79 9.25
CA GLY A 73 13.15 15.21 7.95
C GLY A 73 12.64 13.77 7.85
N SER A 74 13.42 12.88 7.23
CA SER A 74 13.09 11.45 7.09
C SER A 74 13.15 10.68 8.41
N ALA A 75 13.93 11.14 9.39
CA ALA A 75 14.03 10.50 10.71
C ALA A 75 12.70 10.49 11.50
N ARG A 76 11.72 11.31 11.08
CA ARG A 76 10.36 11.29 11.65
C ARG A 76 9.71 9.91 11.58
N PHE A 77 9.98 9.15 10.51
CA PHE A 77 9.38 7.84 10.29
C PHE A 77 9.90 6.83 11.31
N ASP A 78 11.23 6.75 11.49
CA ASP A 78 11.86 5.85 12.45
C ASP A 78 11.46 6.20 13.89
N PHE A 79 11.54 7.50 14.23
CA PHE A 79 11.13 7.99 15.54
C PHE A 79 9.68 7.63 15.85
N TYR A 80 8.77 7.89 14.91
CA TYR A 80 7.36 7.66 15.16
C TYR A 80 6.98 6.18 15.10
N ALA A 81 7.65 5.37 14.28
CA ALA A 81 7.52 3.92 14.29
C ALA A 81 7.86 3.35 15.67
N LEU A 82 8.93 3.81 16.32
CA LEU A 82 9.27 3.40 17.69
C LEU A 82 8.15 3.80 18.69
N VAL A 83 7.68 5.04 18.63
CA VAL A 83 6.56 5.51 19.47
C VAL A 83 5.32 4.65 19.27
N ARG A 84 5.04 4.23 18.02
CA ARG A 84 3.88 3.41 17.71
C ARG A 84 4.02 1.95 18.03
N ILE A 85 5.20 1.36 17.94
CA ILE A 85 5.46 -0.01 18.40
C ILE A 85 5.30 -0.07 19.93
N MET A 86 5.77 0.94 20.66
CA MET A 86 5.57 1.02 22.11
C MET A 86 4.09 1.14 22.50
N ASN A 87 3.30 1.85 21.69
CA ASN A 87 1.85 2.00 21.84
C ASN A 87 1.10 1.29 20.70
N LEU A 88 1.37 -0.01 20.51
CA LEU A 88 0.87 -0.78 19.38
C LEU A 88 -0.67 -0.74 19.29
N ARG A 89 -1.18 -0.58 18.07
CA ARG A 89 -2.60 -0.72 17.72
C ARG A 89 -2.75 -1.97 16.86
N ARG A 90 -3.83 -2.72 17.08
CA ARG A 90 -4.22 -3.83 16.21
C ARG A 90 -5.55 -3.50 15.56
N TYR A 91 -5.72 -3.90 14.32
CA TYR A 91 -6.83 -3.52 13.47
C TYR A 91 -7.62 -4.76 13.09
N ARG A 92 -8.93 -4.73 13.33
CA ARG A 92 -9.86 -5.70 12.76
C ARG A 92 -10.08 -5.35 11.30
N GLY A 93 -10.26 -6.35 10.46
CA GLY A 93 -10.52 -6.16 9.04
C GLY A 93 -10.35 -7.45 8.29
N SER A 94 -10.60 -7.39 6.99
CA SER A 94 -10.40 -8.52 6.09
C SER A 94 -9.77 -8.03 4.80
N VAL A 95 -8.96 -8.89 4.19
CA VAL A 95 -8.40 -8.65 2.87
C VAL A 95 -8.82 -9.76 1.95
N HIS A 96 -9.18 -9.41 0.72
CA HIS A 96 -9.45 -10.36 -0.34
C HIS A 96 -8.51 -10.06 -1.49
N PHE A 97 -8.00 -11.08 -2.17
CA PHE A 97 -7.06 -10.87 -3.26
C PHE A 97 -7.12 -11.99 -4.28
N VAL A 98 -6.64 -11.66 -5.49
CA VAL A 98 -6.37 -12.64 -6.54
C VAL A 98 -4.84 -12.83 -6.62
N PRO A 99 -4.31 -14.00 -6.22
CA PRO A 99 -2.88 -14.23 -6.21
C PRO A 99 -2.29 -14.24 -7.63
N ALA A 100 -1.04 -13.80 -7.73
CA ALA A 100 -0.20 -14.04 -8.89
C ALA A 100 0.23 -15.52 -8.94
N PRO A 101 0.66 -16.03 -10.12
CA PRO A 101 1.22 -17.37 -10.23
C PRO A 101 2.33 -17.62 -9.21
N GLY A 102 2.22 -18.68 -8.42
CA GLY A 102 3.14 -19.05 -7.35
C GLY A 102 2.72 -18.61 -5.94
N TYR A 103 1.65 -17.82 -5.81
CA TYR A 103 1.13 -17.33 -4.52
C TYR A 103 -0.25 -17.91 -4.17
N GLU A 104 -0.72 -18.94 -4.88
CA GLU A 104 -2.07 -19.52 -4.72
C GLU A 104 -2.28 -20.26 -3.39
N ALA A 105 -1.18 -20.62 -2.71
CA ALA A 105 -1.18 -21.29 -1.42
C ALA A 105 -1.48 -20.35 -0.24
N TYR A 106 -1.52 -19.03 -0.46
CA TYR A 106 -1.79 -18.05 0.58
C TYR A 106 -3.29 -17.74 0.67
N GLY A 107 -3.78 -17.62 1.91
CA GLY A 107 -5.16 -17.30 2.23
C GLY A 107 -6.13 -18.46 1.98
N ASP A 108 -7.36 -18.29 2.42
CA ASP A 108 -8.42 -19.28 2.27
C ASP A 108 -9.24 -19.01 1.01
N PRO A 109 -9.70 -20.03 0.27
CA PRO A 109 -10.61 -19.85 -0.85
C PRO A 109 -11.91 -19.18 -0.43
N VAL A 110 -12.32 -18.12 -1.15
CA VAL A 110 -13.58 -17.43 -0.90
C VAL A 110 -14.75 -18.28 -1.41
N LYS A 111 -15.80 -18.42 -0.60
CA LYS A 111 -17.01 -19.15 -0.99
C LYS A 111 -17.83 -18.30 -1.96
N GLN A 112 -18.40 -18.91 -3.01
CA GLN A 112 -19.15 -18.22 -4.07
C GLN A 112 -20.32 -17.32 -3.59
N SER A 113 -20.81 -17.50 -2.37
CA SER A 113 -21.86 -16.65 -1.77
C SER A 113 -21.37 -15.28 -1.29
N GLU A 114 -20.05 -15.08 -1.16
CA GLU A 114 -19.46 -13.85 -0.59
C GLU A 114 -18.91 -12.90 -1.65
N THR A 115 -18.91 -13.27 -2.92
CA THR A 115 -18.54 -12.35 -4.01
C THR A 115 -19.67 -11.34 -4.23
N PRO A 116 -19.50 -10.05 -3.89
CA PRO A 116 -20.43 -9.05 -4.32
C PRO A 116 -20.24 -8.89 -5.83
N ILE A 117 -21.34 -9.03 -6.56
CA ILE A 117 -21.44 -8.68 -7.97
C ILE A 117 -20.88 -7.27 -8.13
N VAL A 118 -19.91 -7.09 -9.04
CA VAL A 118 -19.46 -5.77 -9.45
C VAL A 118 -20.65 -5.11 -10.16
N GLU A 119 -21.49 -4.39 -9.43
CA GLU A 119 -22.58 -3.62 -10.04
C GLU A 119 -21.97 -2.48 -10.86
N GLN A 120 -21.93 -2.66 -12.18
CA GLN A 120 -21.74 -1.57 -13.12
C GLN A 120 -23.11 -1.16 -13.66
N ASN A 121 -23.79 -0.25 -12.97
CA ASN A 121 -24.90 0.50 -13.55
C ASN A 121 -24.58 2.00 -13.47
N GLY A 122 -24.31 2.60 -14.62
CA GLY A 122 -24.13 4.06 -14.76
C GLY A 122 -23.54 4.45 -16.11
N GLU A 123 -24.39 4.78 -17.08
CA GLU A 123 -23.99 5.50 -18.29
C GLU A 123 -23.75 7.00 -18.01
N SER A 124 -22.79 7.59 -18.74
CA SER A 124 -22.42 9.03 -18.87
C SER A 124 -21.60 9.65 -17.72
N ARG A 125 -20.50 10.41 -17.91
CA ARG A 125 -20.01 11.20 -19.07
C ARG A 125 -18.55 11.68 -18.83
N VAL A 126 -17.80 11.86 -19.93
CA VAL A 126 -16.52 12.61 -20.12
C VAL A 126 -15.19 11.94 -19.70
N CYS A 127 -14.42 11.49 -20.72
CA CYS A 127 -12.98 11.16 -20.72
C CYS A 127 -12.32 10.73 -19.39
N SER A 128 -12.81 9.67 -18.75
CA SER A 128 -12.07 8.96 -17.70
C SER A 128 -11.50 7.66 -18.28
N TYR A 129 -10.19 7.46 -18.10
CA TYR A 129 -9.57 6.16 -18.34
C TYR A 129 -10.27 5.11 -17.46
N GLN A 130 -10.98 4.15 -18.08
CA GLN A 130 -11.76 3.14 -17.36
C GLN A 130 -10.92 1.97 -16.83
N GLY A 131 -9.62 1.93 -17.17
CA GLY A 131 -8.75 0.80 -16.89
C GLY A 131 -9.08 -0.46 -17.71
N PRO A 132 -8.13 -1.40 -17.89
CA PRO A 132 -8.45 -2.76 -18.26
C PRO A 132 -9.42 -3.36 -17.22
N ARG A 133 -10.54 -3.89 -17.71
CA ARG A 133 -11.48 -4.67 -16.90
C ARG A 133 -10.89 -6.06 -16.71
N ALA A 134 -10.30 -6.32 -15.55
CA ALA A 134 -9.95 -7.67 -15.16
C ALA A 134 -11.16 -8.30 -14.44
N GLU A 135 -11.90 -9.15 -15.16
CA GLU A 135 -12.96 -9.97 -14.57
C GLU A 135 -12.32 -11.23 -13.99
N PHE A 136 -12.39 -11.37 -12.68
CA PHE A 136 -11.90 -12.55 -11.96
C PHE A 136 -13.08 -13.40 -11.52
N GLN A 137 -12.96 -14.72 -11.64
CA GLN A 137 -13.98 -15.63 -11.13
C GLN A 137 -13.92 -15.66 -9.61
N GLY A 138 -15.05 -15.94 -8.95
CA GLY A 138 -15.10 -16.02 -7.49
C GLY A 138 -14.12 -17.05 -6.89
N SER A 139 -13.82 -18.14 -7.62
CA SER A 139 -12.84 -19.16 -7.24
C SER A 139 -11.39 -18.67 -7.19
N ASP A 140 -11.09 -17.58 -7.89
CA ASP A 140 -9.73 -17.00 -7.95
C ASP A 140 -9.40 -16.21 -6.70
N TRP A 141 -10.43 -15.79 -5.95
CA TRP A 141 -10.26 -14.97 -4.76
C TRP A 141 -9.85 -15.81 -3.56
N ARG A 142 -8.94 -15.24 -2.79
CA ARG A 142 -8.48 -15.69 -1.48
C ARG A 142 -8.81 -14.64 -0.45
N SER A 143 -9.05 -15.05 0.79
CA SER A 143 -9.25 -14.14 1.92
C SER A 143 -8.23 -14.39 3.03
N ILE A 144 -7.87 -13.32 3.73
CA ILE A 144 -7.18 -13.38 5.02
C ILE A 144 -7.91 -12.42 5.94
N ASP A 145 -8.32 -12.92 7.11
CA ASP A 145 -8.93 -12.12 8.16
C ASP A 145 -7.91 -11.69 9.21
N GLY A 146 -8.18 -10.53 9.81
CA GLY A 146 -7.40 -9.98 10.90
C GLY A 146 -7.56 -10.73 12.22
N PRO A 147 -6.92 -10.26 13.30
CA PRO A 147 -6.38 -8.91 13.42
C PRO A 147 -5.04 -8.71 12.71
N PHE A 148 -4.83 -7.48 12.23
CA PHE A 148 -3.60 -7.04 11.58
C PHE A 148 -2.91 -5.97 12.42
N VAL A 149 -1.58 -5.90 12.33
CA VAL A 149 -0.83 -4.70 12.72
C VAL A 149 -0.83 -3.71 11.56
N GLY A 150 -0.76 -4.19 10.33
CA GLY A 150 -0.89 -3.37 9.13
C GLY A 150 -0.98 -4.18 7.84
N VAL A 151 -1.49 -3.55 6.80
CA VAL A 151 -1.60 -4.07 5.44
C VAL A 151 -1.10 -2.99 4.50
N CYS A 152 -0.14 -3.33 3.65
CA CYS A 152 0.39 -2.42 2.65
C CYS A 152 0.40 -3.11 1.28
N VAL A 153 0.17 -2.35 0.23
CA VAL A 153 0.24 -2.80 -1.16
C VAL A 153 1.14 -1.84 -1.91
N TYR A 154 2.14 -2.37 -2.61
CA TYR A 154 3.20 -1.59 -3.26
C TYR A 154 3.29 -1.90 -4.76
N ASN A 155 3.57 -0.87 -5.56
CA ASN A 155 3.94 -1.00 -6.97
C ASN A 155 5.46 -0.96 -7.19
N VAL A 156 6.22 -0.44 -6.22
CA VAL A 156 7.68 -0.29 -6.32
C VAL A 156 8.39 -0.71 -5.02
N PRO A 157 9.70 -1.06 -5.06
CA PRO A 157 10.35 -1.67 -3.91
C PRO A 157 10.56 -0.80 -2.68
N TRP A 158 10.77 0.51 -2.85
CA TRP A 158 11.08 1.41 -1.75
C TRP A 158 9.91 2.34 -1.45
N ALA A 159 9.51 2.42 -0.18
CA ALA A 159 8.53 3.38 0.31
C ALA A 159 9.19 4.72 0.69
N ALA A 160 10.42 4.66 1.21
CA ALA A 160 11.22 5.82 1.59
C ALA A 160 12.72 5.52 1.41
N GLU A 161 13.58 6.47 1.75
CA GLU A 161 15.04 6.34 1.56
C GLU A 161 15.66 5.12 2.27
N ASN A 162 15.15 4.79 3.46
CA ASN A 162 15.62 3.70 4.33
C ASN A 162 14.58 2.56 4.50
N ALA A 163 13.55 2.52 3.65
CA ALA A 163 12.45 1.57 3.79
C ALA A 163 12.21 0.82 2.47
N MET A 164 12.85 -0.34 2.31
CA MET A 164 12.62 -1.27 1.19
C MET A 164 11.39 -2.13 1.50
N ALA A 165 10.20 -1.56 1.28
CA ALA A 165 8.92 -2.13 1.68
C ALA A 165 8.41 -3.27 0.78
N ALA A 166 8.93 -3.43 -0.43
CA ALA A 166 8.51 -4.52 -1.30
C ALA A 166 9.68 -5.02 -2.16
N PRO A 167 10.64 -5.79 -1.58
CA PRO A 167 11.88 -6.16 -2.26
C PRO A 167 11.71 -6.87 -3.59
N GLU A 168 10.57 -7.54 -3.84
CA GLU A 168 10.29 -8.28 -5.08
C GLU A 168 9.38 -7.50 -6.07
N ALA A 169 8.95 -6.29 -5.70
CA ALA A 169 8.11 -5.47 -6.58
C ALA A 169 8.86 -5.09 -7.86
N LYS A 170 8.14 -5.07 -8.97
CA LYS A 170 8.70 -4.67 -10.27
C LYS A 170 7.86 -3.57 -10.87
N PHE A 171 8.51 -2.68 -11.61
CA PHE A 171 7.85 -1.49 -12.14
C PHE A 171 6.73 -1.79 -13.12
N SER A 172 6.78 -2.88 -13.89
CA SER A 172 5.82 -3.11 -14.97
C SER A 172 5.44 -4.56 -15.24
N ASP A 173 5.38 -5.40 -14.19
CA ASP A 173 5.07 -6.82 -14.36
C ASP A 173 3.58 -7.18 -14.28
N GLY A 174 2.71 -6.18 -14.11
CA GLY A 174 1.26 -6.36 -14.09
C GLY A 174 0.75 -6.91 -12.76
N TYR A 175 1.50 -6.69 -11.67
CA TYR A 175 1.15 -7.14 -10.34
C TYR A 175 1.40 -6.06 -9.29
N MET A 176 0.79 -6.22 -8.13
CA MET A 176 1.09 -5.48 -6.91
C MET A 176 1.68 -6.42 -5.88
N ASP A 177 2.53 -5.89 -5.00
CA ASP A 177 3.16 -6.64 -3.94
C ASP A 177 2.52 -6.23 -2.62
N ALA A 178 1.73 -7.14 -2.03
CA ALA A 178 1.07 -6.94 -0.76
C ALA A 178 1.90 -7.50 0.40
N VAL A 179 2.05 -6.68 1.43
CA VAL A 179 2.74 -7.00 2.68
C VAL A 179 1.75 -6.90 3.83
N ILE A 180 1.41 -8.06 4.38
CA ILE A 180 0.45 -8.18 5.49
C ILE A 180 1.22 -8.51 6.75
N LEU A 181 1.13 -7.64 7.74
CA LEU A 181 1.74 -7.82 9.04
C LEU A 181 0.68 -8.26 10.04
N LYS A 182 0.77 -9.52 10.48
CA LYS A 182 -0.13 -10.10 11.48
C LYS A 182 0.26 -9.67 12.89
N ASP A 183 -0.63 -9.90 13.85
CA ASP A 183 -0.34 -9.66 15.27
C ASP A 183 0.94 -10.40 15.70
N CYS A 184 1.85 -9.66 16.33
CA CYS A 184 3.11 -10.20 16.84
C CYS A 184 3.66 -9.37 18.01
N PRO A 185 4.55 -9.96 18.84
CA PRO A 185 5.19 -9.25 19.93
C PRO A 185 5.92 -7.97 19.49
N LYS A 186 5.91 -6.95 20.36
CA LYS A 186 6.59 -5.67 20.09
C LYS A 186 8.09 -5.83 19.81
N ALA A 187 8.75 -6.79 20.45
CA ALA A 187 10.17 -7.08 20.21
C ALA A 187 10.40 -7.56 18.76
N ASP A 188 9.49 -8.38 18.24
CA ASP A 188 9.56 -8.83 16.85
C ASP A 188 9.29 -7.67 15.89
N LEU A 189 8.33 -6.79 16.19
CA LEU A 189 8.12 -5.56 15.40
C LEU A 189 9.37 -4.66 15.36
N LEU A 190 10.07 -4.50 16.49
CA LEU A 190 11.33 -3.77 16.52
C LEU A 190 12.40 -4.46 15.64
N ALA A 191 12.48 -5.79 15.71
CA ALA A 191 13.39 -6.55 14.86
C ALA A 191 13.05 -6.43 13.37
N LEU A 192 11.76 -6.32 13.01
CA LEU A 192 11.34 -6.04 11.63
C LEU A 192 11.76 -4.65 11.18
N LEU A 193 11.55 -3.62 12.02
CA LEU A 193 11.93 -2.24 11.71
C LEU A 193 13.44 -2.14 11.43
N LEU A 194 14.28 -2.85 12.17
CA LEU A 194 15.74 -2.88 11.96
C LEU A 194 16.15 -3.57 10.65
N LYS A 195 15.30 -4.44 10.10
CA LYS A 195 15.50 -5.19 8.83
C LYS A 195 14.78 -4.56 7.64
N MET A 196 14.29 -3.33 7.81
CA MET A 196 13.47 -2.64 6.82
C MET A 196 14.33 -2.06 5.67
N SER A 197 15.58 -1.69 5.96
CA SER A 197 16.47 -1.05 5.00
C SER A 197 17.03 -1.99 3.92
N ASP A 198 17.16 -3.28 4.24
CA ASP A 198 17.62 -4.32 3.31
C ASP A 198 16.48 -5.22 2.79
N GLY A 199 15.23 -4.91 3.18
CA GLY A 199 14.03 -5.64 2.80
C GLY A 199 13.93 -7.05 3.41
N SER A 200 14.90 -7.49 4.25
CA SER A 200 14.92 -8.86 4.77
C SER A 200 13.83 -9.15 5.81
N TYR A 201 13.16 -8.11 6.32
CA TYR A 201 12.03 -8.23 7.24
C TYR A 201 10.88 -9.09 6.67
N VAL A 202 10.71 -9.14 5.34
CA VAL A 202 9.67 -9.96 4.68
C VAL A 202 9.83 -11.46 4.92
N LYS A 203 11.03 -11.91 5.33
CA LYS A 203 11.32 -13.32 5.65
C LYS A 203 10.83 -13.74 7.04
N SER A 204 10.31 -12.81 7.84
CA SER A 204 9.79 -13.09 9.16
C SER A 204 8.50 -13.91 9.10
N PRO A 205 8.27 -14.86 10.02
CA PRO A 205 7.01 -15.60 10.09
C PRO A 205 5.77 -14.73 10.37
N HIS A 206 5.97 -13.48 10.83
CA HIS A 206 4.88 -12.54 11.10
C HIS A 206 4.45 -11.72 9.86
N VAL A 207 5.23 -11.79 8.79
CA VAL A 207 4.98 -11.07 7.54
C VAL A 207 4.51 -12.05 6.48
N THR A 208 3.34 -11.79 5.89
CA THR A 208 2.91 -12.48 4.68
C THR A 208 3.18 -11.58 3.50
N TYR A 209 4.11 -12.00 2.64
CA TYR A 209 4.46 -11.31 1.40
C TYR A 209 3.81 -12.03 0.22
N LEU A 210 3.03 -11.32 -0.59
CA LEU A 210 2.31 -11.92 -1.70
C LEU A 210 2.19 -10.98 -2.89
N LYS A 211 2.35 -11.56 -4.07
CA LYS A 211 2.13 -10.85 -5.33
C LYS A 211 0.71 -11.10 -5.81
N VAL A 212 0.00 -10.05 -6.22
CA VAL A 212 -1.44 -10.09 -6.50
C VAL A 212 -1.80 -9.31 -7.76
N LYS A 213 -2.84 -9.77 -8.46
CA LYS A 213 -3.43 -9.07 -9.61
C LYS A 213 -4.49 -8.06 -9.19
N SER A 214 -5.19 -8.38 -8.10
CA SER A 214 -6.31 -7.60 -7.56
C SER A 214 -6.33 -7.75 -6.05
N PHE A 215 -6.66 -6.68 -5.35
CA PHE A 215 -6.67 -6.65 -3.90
C PHE A 215 -7.87 -5.85 -3.40
N ARG A 216 -8.47 -6.26 -2.30
CA ARG A 216 -9.59 -5.59 -1.67
C ARG A 216 -9.33 -5.52 -0.17
N LEU A 217 -9.31 -4.31 0.35
CA LEU A 217 -9.14 -4.04 1.77
C LEU A 217 -10.47 -3.65 2.39
N SER A 218 -10.91 -4.36 3.41
CA SER A 218 -12.05 -3.99 4.26
C SER A 218 -11.53 -3.53 5.63
N PRO A 219 -11.28 -2.22 5.82
CA PRO A 219 -10.67 -1.72 7.04
C PRO A 219 -11.70 -1.65 8.18
N GLY A 220 -11.43 -2.31 9.30
CA GLY A 220 -12.29 -2.30 10.48
C GLY A 220 -11.71 -1.53 11.67
N GLN A 221 -12.41 -1.57 12.81
CA GLN A 221 -12.03 -0.82 14.01
C GLN A 221 -10.80 -1.41 14.72
N LEU A 222 -10.23 -0.64 15.64
CA LEU A 222 -9.17 -1.11 16.51
C LEU A 222 -9.65 -2.26 17.39
N VAL A 223 -8.75 -3.20 17.68
CA VAL A 223 -8.99 -4.31 18.60
C VAL A 223 -9.13 -3.79 20.03
N GLU A 224 -8.29 -2.83 20.41
CA GLU A 224 -8.25 -2.25 21.75
C GLU A 224 -9.39 -1.27 22.02
N ASP A 225 -9.88 -0.58 21.00
CA ASP A 225 -10.98 0.39 21.10
C ASP A 225 -11.92 0.26 19.89
N PRO A 226 -13.00 -0.52 20.02
CA PRO A 226 -13.95 -0.75 18.93
C PRO A 226 -14.71 0.49 18.44
N LYS A 227 -14.59 1.64 19.12
CA LYS A 227 -15.17 2.91 18.66
C LYS A 227 -14.23 3.68 17.73
N ARG A 228 -12.96 3.26 17.67
CA ARG A 228 -11.94 3.94 16.90
C ARG A 228 -11.55 3.14 15.68
N GLY A 229 -11.46 3.79 14.53
CA GLY A 229 -10.87 3.18 13.34
C GLY A 229 -9.40 3.55 13.18
N GLY A 230 -8.92 3.37 11.95
CA GLY A 230 -7.56 3.68 11.51
C GLY A 230 -7.55 4.59 10.31
N ILE A 231 -6.41 4.65 9.64
CA ILE A 231 -6.18 5.51 8.48
C ILE A 231 -5.90 4.62 7.27
N VAL A 232 -6.56 4.92 6.15
CA VAL A 232 -6.17 4.39 4.84
C VAL A 232 -5.49 5.52 4.08
N ASP A 233 -4.29 5.23 3.62
CA ASP A 233 -3.38 6.15 2.97
C ASP A 233 -3.02 5.62 1.57
N VAL A 234 -2.90 6.53 0.60
CA VAL A 234 -2.48 6.23 -0.78
C VAL A 234 -1.39 7.22 -1.18
N ASP A 235 -0.22 6.72 -1.52
CA ASP A 235 0.97 7.49 -1.91
C ASP A 235 1.38 8.58 -0.88
N GLY A 236 1.07 8.38 0.40
CA GLY A 236 1.33 9.33 1.49
C GLY A 236 0.22 10.36 1.74
N GLU A 237 -0.90 10.24 1.01
CA GLU A 237 -2.09 11.07 1.18
C GLU A 237 -3.27 10.28 1.76
N VAL A 238 -3.96 10.88 2.74
CA VAL A 238 -5.10 10.25 3.42
C VAL A 238 -6.31 10.15 2.48
N VAL A 239 -6.77 8.93 2.22
CA VAL A 239 -7.99 8.69 1.43
C VAL A 239 -9.20 8.33 2.27
N ALA A 240 -9.02 7.74 3.46
CA ALA A 240 -10.12 7.44 4.39
C ALA A 240 -9.66 7.48 5.85
N ARG A 241 -10.57 7.92 6.74
CA ARG A 241 -10.34 7.93 8.19
C ARG A 241 -11.49 7.31 8.95
N GLY A 242 -11.16 6.41 9.88
CA GLY A 242 -12.11 5.92 10.85
C GLY A 242 -12.42 6.92 11.95
N GLU A 243 -13.52 6.70 12.67
CA GLU A 243 -13.94 7.55 13.79
C GLU A 243 -12.85 7.56 14.88
N GLY A 244 -12.70 8.69 15.59
CA GLY A 244 -11.72 8.82 16.68
C GLY A 244 -10.25 8.72 16.26
N THR A 245 -9.94 8.91 14.98
CA THR A 245 -8.57 9.06 14.46
C THR A 245 -8.10 10.52 14.50
N TYR A 246 -6.79 10.75 14.55
CA TYR A 246 -6.20 12.09 14.64
C TYR A 246 -6.40 12.89 13.32
N GLY A 247 -7.30 13.86 13.26
CA GLY A 247 -7.58 14.66 12.05
C GLY A 247 -9.00 15.21 12.03
N MET A 248 -9.35 16.01 11.01
CA MET A 248 -10.69 16.58 10.82
C MET A 248 -11.73 15.51 10.40
N ASN A 249 -13.01 15.88 10.46
CA ASN A 249 -14.20 15.03 10.27
C ASN A 249 -14.18 14.13 9.01
N GLN A 250 -14.86 12.98 9.09
CA GLN A 250 -14.95 11.97 8.02
C GLN A 250 -15.48 12.51 6.68
N ASP A 251 -16.33 13.54 6.70
CA ASP A 251 -17.03 14.06 5.52
C ASP A 251 -16.12 14.77 4.50
N GLN A 252 -14.84 14.99 4.81
CA GLN A 252 -13.88 15.65 3.92
C GLN A 252 -13.01 14.69 3.12
N TYR A 253 -13.04 13.38 3.42
CA TYR A 253 -12.18 12.42 2.75
C TYR A 253 -12.83 11.86 1.49
N LEU A 254 -11.97 11.54 0.52
CA LEU A 254 -12.44 11.00 -0.73
C LEU A 254 -13.17 9.68 -0.46
N MET A 255 -12.64 8.75 0.33
CA MET A 255 -13.27 7.45 0.61
C MET A 255 -13.79 7.36 2.04
N ALA A 256 -14.83 6.54 2.23
CA ALA A 256 -15.37 6.18 3.53
C ALA A 256 -14.54 5.07 4.18
N TYR A 257 -14.42 5.12 5.50
CA TYR A 257 -13.78 4.06 6.29
C TYR A 257 -14.80 2.99 6.69
N GLY A 258 -14.42 1.71 6.58
CA GLY A 258 -15.32 0.57 6.81
C GLY A 258 -15.63 -0.21 5.53
N PRO A 259 -16.31 0.41 4.54
CA PRO A 259 -16.57 -0.23 3.27
C PRO A 259 -15.28 -0.62 2.54
N SER A 260 -15.35 -1.70 1.77
CA SER A 260 -14.19 -2.24 1.08
C SER A 260 -13.65 -1.28 0.02
N VAL A 261 -12.33 -1.16 -0.04
CA VAL A 261 -11.59 -0.43 -1.07
C VAL A 261 -10.97 -1.43 -2.04
N GLN A 262 -11.24 -1.28 -3.33
CA GLN A 262 -10.79 -2.16 -4.39
C GLN A 262 -9.54 -1.59 -5.08
N LEU A 263 -8.49 -2.39 -5.18
CA LEU A 263 -7.22 -2.07 -5.83
C LEU A 263 -7.06 -2.96 -7.06
N THR A 264 -6.75 -2.35 -8.20
CA THR A 264 -6.55 -3.05 -9.48
C THR A 264 -5.32 -2.51 -10.19
N VAL A 265 -4.41 -3.39 -10.61
CA VAL A 265 -3.19 -3.00 -11.32
C VAL A 265 -3.45 -2.80 -12.81
N HIS A 266 -2.79 -1.81 -13.39
CA HIS A 266 -2.79 -1.52 -14.81
C HIS A 266 -1.38 -1.55 -15.36
N GLN A 267 -1.08 -2.60 -16.12
CA GLN A 267 0.27 -2.88 -16.54
C GLN A 267 0.80 -1.79 -17.48
N GLY A 268 1.94 -1.19 -17.13
CA GLY A 268 2.69 -0.26 -17.96
C GLY A 268 1.92 0.99 -18.39
N LEU A 269 0.89 1.39 -17.63
CA LEU A 269 0.03 2.52 -17.97
C LEU A 269 0.79 3.85 -17.98
N ALA A 270 1.72 4.03 -17.04
CA ALA A 270 2.56 5.22 -16.95
C ALA A 270 3.92 4.99 -17.60
N THR A 271 4.60 6.08 -17.95
CA THR A 271 5.99 6.06 -18.40
C THR A 271 6.79 7.02 -17.52
N VAL A 272 7.89 6.54 -16.96
CA VAL A 272 8.77 7.33 -16.09
C VAL A 272 10.19 7.37 -16.64
N TYR A 273 10.92 8.43 -16.30
CA TYR A 273 12.35 8.52 -16.59
C TYR A 273 13.13 7.64 -15.62
N ARG A 274 14.20 7.03 -16.12
CA ARG A 274 15.08 6.17 -15.32
C ARG A 274 16.55 6.40 -15.65
N PRO A 275 17.46 6.02 -14.76
CA PRO A 275 18.86 5.90 -15.12
C PRO A 275 19.08 4.72 -16.09
N LYS A 276 20.28 4.67 -16.67
CA LYS A 276 20.61 3.74 -17.76
C LYS A 276 20.59 2.28 -17.30
#